data_AF-A0A846RL95-F1
#
_entry.id   AF-A0A846RL95-F1
#
_cell.length_a   1.000
_cell.length_b   1.000
_cell.length_c   1.000
_cell.angle_alpha   90.00
_cell.angle_beta   90.00
_cell.angle_gamma   90.00
#
_symmetry.space_group_name_H-M   'P 1'
#
loop_
_entity.id
_entity.type
_entity.pdbx_description
1 polymer ?
#
loop_
_entity_poly.entity_id
_entity_poly.type
_entity_poly.pdbx_seq_one_letter_code
_entity_poly.pdbx_strand_id
1 'polypeptide(L)'
;MGNCPAETTDTPDGDSPLSLAEELRDSARRIRELERVRVQLAHTLLNVQEACATTKDADHAQRLLSAAVRDLEDLDARLFEARTYHDSMESCGDALAS
;
A
#
# COMPACT_ATOMS: atom_id res chain seq x y z
N MET A 1 -1.08 24.29 -53.55
CA MET A 1 -0.10 23.43 -52.87
C MET A 1 -0.36 23.58 -51.39
N GLY A 2 -1.11 22.63 -50.81
CA GLY A 2 -1.46 22.66 -49.39
C GLY A 2 -0.41 21.92 -48.58
N ASN A 3 0.17 22.60 -47.58
CA ASN A 3 1.00 21.96 -46.56
C ASN A 3 0.09 21.22 -45.58
N CYS A 4 0.24 19.91 -45.47
CA CYS A 4 -0.23 19.15 -44.32
C CYS A 4 0.91 19.10 -43.28
N PRO A 5 0.71 19.47 -42.01
CA PRO A 5 1.62 19.06 -40.96
C PRO A 5 1.34 17.59 -40.63
N ALA A 6 2.40 16.77 -40.59
CA ALA A 6 2.33 15.43 -40.04
C ALA A 6 2.16 15.54 -38.52
N GLU A 7 0.94 15.37 -38.05
CA GLU A 7 0.64 15.05 -36.65
C GLU A 7 1.25 13.67 -36.39
N THR A 8 2.42 13.65 -35.73
CA THR A 8 3.00 12.40 -35.27
C THR A 8 2.45 12.21 -33.87
N THR A 9 1.48 11.32 -33.79
CA THR A 9 0.84 10.79 -32.59
C THR A 9 1.88 10.47 -31.51
N ASP A 10 1.74 11.13 -30.35
CA ASP A 10 2.25 10.63 -29.08
C ASP A 10 1.63 9.25 -28.85
N THR A 11 2.36 8.18 -29.16
CA THR A 11 2.10 6.88 -28.56
C THR A 11 2.63 6.93 -27.14
N PRO A 12 1.79 6.74 -26.09
CA PRO A 12 2.30 6.50 -24.76
C PRO A 12 2.98 5.13 -24.80
N ASP A 13 4.31 5.11 -24.79
CA ASP A 13 5.12 3.93 -24.53
C ASP A 13 4.90 3.50 -23.06
N GLY A 14 3.71 2.98 -22.76
CA GLY A 14 3.34 2.38 -21.47
C GLY A 14 3.66 0.88 -21.40
N ASP A 15 4.00 0.25 -22.53
CA ASP A 15 4.12 -1.20 -22.66
C ASP A 15 5.58 -1.68 -22.70
N SER A 16 6.52 -0.95 -22.09
CA SER A 16 7.88 -1.47 -21.92
C SER A 16 7.95 -2.41 -20.73
N PRO A 17 8.50 -3.64 -20.86
CA PRO A 17 8.70 -4.57 -19.73
C PRO A 17 9.59 -3.98 -18.61
N LEU A 18 10.35 -2.93 -18.93
CA LEU A 18 11.07 -2.11 -17.95
C LEU A 18 10.12 -1.32 -17.02
N SER A 19 9.00 -0.80 -17.53
CA SER A 19 7.98 -0.10 -16.73
C SER A 19 7.30 -1.06 -15.75
N LEU A 20 6.87 -2.23 -16.21
CA LEU A 20 6.26 -3.24 -15.36
C LEU A 20 7.20 -3.73 -14.25
N ALA A 21 8.49 -3.93 -14.58
CA ALA A 21 9.50 -4.32 -13.60
C ALA A 21 9.79 -3.24 -12.55
N GLU A 22 9.62 -1.96 -12.90
CA GLU A 22 9.71 -0.83 -11.96
C GLU A 22 8.47 -0.73 -11.07
N GLU A 23 7.28 -0.87 -11.66
CA GLU A 23 6.00 -0.90 -10.94
C GLU A 23 5.94 -2.05 -9.93
N LEU A 24 6.41 -3.25 -10.29
CA LEU A 24 6.53 -4.38 -9.36
C LEU A 24 7.50 -4.09 -8.20
N ARG A 25 8.64 -3.46 -8.49
CA ARG A 25 9.62 -3.06 -7.46
C ARG A 25 9.03 -2.04 -6.49
N ASP A 26 8.30 -1.06 -6.99
CA ASP A 26 7.67 -0.03 -6.18
C ASP A 26 6.48 -0.56 -5.39
N SER A 27 5.69 -1.46 -5.99
CA SER A 27 4.63 -2.20 -5.30
C SER A 27 5.19 -3.04 -4.15
N ALA A 28 6.25 -3.82 -4.38
CA ALA A 28 6.93 -4.58 -3.32
C ALA A 28 7.52 -3.68 -2.23
N ARG A 29 8.06 -2.51 -2.59
CA ARG A 29 8.54 -1.52 -1.61
C ARG A 29 7.38 -0.99 -0.75
N ARG A 30 6.24 -0.68 -1.37
CA ARG A 30 5.05 -0.20 -0.67
C ARG A 30 4.50 -1.24 0.32
N ILE A 31 4.45 -2.52 -0.06
CA ILE A 31 4.05 -3.61 0.84
C ILE A 31 4.97 -3.66 2.06
N ARG A 32 6.29 -3.65 1.86
CA ARG A 32 7.26 -3.67 2.97
C ARG A 32 7.11 -2.49 3.92
N GLU A 33 6.85 -1.29 3.39
CA GLU A 33 6.62 -0.12 4.25
C GLU A 33 5.32 -0.25 5.04
N LEU A 34 4.24 -0.73 4.43
CA LEU A 34 2.97 -0.98 5.15
C LEU A 34 3.16 -2.04 6.25
N GLU A 35 3.90 -3.11 5.98
CA GLU A 35 4.25 -4.13 6.98
C GLU A 35 5.05 -3.55 8.14
N ARG A 36 6.01 -2.67 7.85
CA ARG A 36 6.79 -1.97 8.87
C ARG A 36 5.91 -1.10 9.76
N VAL A 37 5.02 -0.30 9.16
CA VAL A 37 4.08 0.55 9.89
C VAL A 37 3.15 -0.30 10.76
N ARG A 38 2.71 -1.46 10.25
CA ARG A 38 1.84 -2.39 10.99
C ARG A 38 2.50 -2.89 12.27
N VAL A 39 3.78 -3.29 12.19
CA VAL A 39 4.55 -3.72 13.37
C VAL A 39 4.70 -2.57 14.37
N GLN A 40 5.02 -1.36 13.90
CA GLN A 40 5.14 -0.19 14.77
C GLN A 40 3.82 0.15 15.48
N LEU A 41 2.70 0.06 14.76
CA LEU A 41 1.38 0.33 15.32
C LEU A 41 0.95 -0.75 16.32
N ALA A 42 1.26 -2.02 16.06
CA ALA A 42 1.03 -3.11 17.00
C ALA A 42 1.81 -2.91 18.32
N HIS A 43 3.09 -2.53 18.24
CA HIS A 43 3.86 -2.17 19.44
C HIS A 43 3.28 -0.96 20.16
N THR A 44 2.81 0.04 19.41
CA THR A 44 2.18 1.23 20.00
C THR A 44 0.89 0.86 20.73
N LEU A 45 0.07 -0.04 20.16
CA LEU A 45 -1.13 -0.54 20.81
C LEU A 45 -0.81 -1.28 22.11
N LEU A 46 0.24 -2.11 22.14
CA LEU A 46 0.70 -2.77 23.37
C LEU A 46 1.07 -1.75 24.44
N ASN A 47 1.87 -0.73 24.09
CA ASN A 47 2.23 0.35 25.01
C ASN A 47 1.00 1.12 25.51
N VAL A 48 0.03 1.39 24.63
CA VAL A 48 -1.24 2.06 25.00
C VAL A 48 -2.07 1.17 25.93
N GLN A 49 -2.16 -0.14 25.69
CA GLN A 49 -2.83 -1.09 26.58
C GLN A 49 -2.21 -1.09 27.97
N GLU A 50 -0.88 -1.16 28.07
CA GLU A 50 -0.16 -1.12 29.33
C GLU A 50 -0.40 0.20 30.09
N ALA A 51 -0.33 1.34 29.40
CA ALA A 51 -0.63 2.64 29.99
C ALA A 51 -2.09 2.71 30.48
N CYS A 52 -3.02 2.23 29.67
CA CYS A 52 -4.45 2.19 30.00
C CYS A 52 -4.77 1.26 31.18
N ALA A 53 -4.00 0.19 31.40
CA ALA A 53 -4.22 -0.70 32.55
C ALA A 53 -4.02 0.01 33.91
N THR A 54 -3.32 1.14 33.92
CA THR A 54 -3.03 1.91 35.15
C THR A 54 -3.83 3.21 35.25
N THR A 55 -4.62 3.56 34.23
CA THR A 55 -5.41 4.80 34.25
C THR A 55 -6.65 4.67 35.13
N LYS A 56 -7.06 5.81 35.71
CA LYS A 56 -8.35 5.93 36.42
C LYS A 56 -9.49 6.36 35.51
N ASP A 57 -9.19 6.78 34.28
CA ASP A 57 -10.17 7.19 33.27
C ASP A 57 -10.39 6.08 32.25
N ALA A 58 -11.31 5.17 32.58
CA ALA A 58 -11.65 4.01 31.75
C ALA A 58 -12.24 4.40 30.39
N ASP A 59 -13.04 5.47 30.33
CA ASP A 59 -13.67 5.91 29.08
C ASP A 59 -12.65 6.51 28.12
N HIS A 60 -11.66 7.25 28.62
CA HIS A 60 -10.54 7.73 27.81
C HIS A 60 -9.68 6.57 27.31
N ALA A 61 -9.33 5.61 28.17
CA ALA A 61 -8.60 4.41 27.78
C ALA A 61 -9.32 3.61 26.68
N GLN A 62 -10.61 3.36 26.84
CA GLN A 62 -11.39 2.61 25.87
C GLN A 62 -11.43 3.34 24.51
N ARG A 63 -11.52 4.67 24.50
CA ARG A 63 -11.49 5.48 23.26
C ARG A 63 -10.14 5.37 22.55
N LEU A 64 -9.03 5.45 23.28
CA LEU A 64 -7.68 5.29 22.72
C LEU A 64 -7.47 3.90 22.13
N LEU A 65 -7.86 2.85 22.85
CA LEU A 65 -7.76 1.48 22.38
C LEU A 65 -8.61 1.25 21.12
N SER A 66 -9.85 1.75 21.12
CA SER A 66 -10.74 1.63 19.96
C SER A 66 -10.23 2.42 18.75
N ALA A 67 -9.53 3.54 18.94
CA ALA A 67 -8.90 4.27 17.85
C ALA A 67 -7.71 3.49 17.27
N ALA A 68 -6.80 3.02 18.13
CA ALA A 68 -5.63 2.27 17.70
C ALA A 68 -5.96 0.93 17.01
N VAL A 69 -7.05 0.27 17.43
CA VAL A 69 -7.55 -0.94 16.75
C VAL A 69 -8.06 -0.60 15.34
N ARG A 70 -8.84 0.47 15.19
CA ARG A 70 -9.33 0.91 13.86
C ARG A 70 -8.18 1.26 12.92
N ASP A 71 -7.15 1.94 13.43
CA ASP A 71 -5.97 2.27 12.63
C ASP A 71 -5.24 1.00 12.14
N LEU A 72 -5.21 -0.07 12.95
CA LEU A 72 -4.64 -1.37 12.54
C LEU A 72 -5.49 -2.08 11.50
N GLU A 73 -6.82 -2.08 11.66
CA GLU A 73 -7.75 -2.68 10.71
C GLU A 73 -7.68 -1.98 9.34
N ASP A 74 -7.66 -0.64 9.33
CA ASP A 74 -7.52 0.17 8.11
C ASP A 74 -6.17 -0.10 7.42
N LEU A 75 -5.10 -0.30 8.19
CA LEU A 75 -3.80 -0.62 7.66
C LEU A 75 -3.75 -2.04 7.06
N ASP A 76 -4.37 -3.02 7.73
CA ASP A 76 -4.46 -4.40 7.25
C ASP A 76 -5.27 -4.47 5.94
N ALA A 77 -6.34 -3.68 5.81
CA ALA A 77 -7.09 -3.56 4.55
C ALA A 77 -6.22 -3.00 3.41
N ARG A 78 -5.47 -1.93 3.67
CA ARG A 78 -4.55 -1.34 2.68
C ARG A 78 -3.44 -2.30 2.27
N LEU A 79 -2.95 -3.11 3.21
CA LEU A 79 -1.92 -4.11 2.97
C LEU A 79 -2.47 -5.27 2.13
N PHE A 80 -3.70 -5.69 2.39
CA PHE A 80 -4.41 -6.66 1.56
C PHE A 80 -4.59 -6.16 0.11
N GLU A 81 -5.04 -4.92 -0.07
CA GLU A 81 -5.18 -4.31 -1.40
C GLU A 81 -3.85 -4.22 -2.13
N ALA A 82 -2.79 -3.77 -1.43
CA ALA A 82 -1.45 -3.65 -2.01
C ALA A 82 -0.90 -5.01 -2.48
N ARG A 83 -1.10 -6.08 -1.70
CA ARG A 83 -0.72 -7.44 -2.09
C ARG A 83 -1.53 -7.94 -3.28
N THR A 84 -2.84 -7.78 -3.25
CA THR A 84 -3.72 -8.16 -4.37
C THR A 84 -3.31 -7.49 -5.68
N TYR A 85 -2.99 -6.19 -5.62
CA TYR A 85 -2.48 -5.45 -6.76
C TYR A 85 -1.11 -5.96 -7.23
N HIS A 86 -0.18 -6.22 -6.31
CA HIS A 86 1.13 -6.79 -6.63
C HIS A 86 1.01 -8.13 -7.33
N ASP A 87 0.23 -9.06 -6.78
CA ASP A 87 0.02 -10.40 -7.31
C ASP A 87 -0.62 -10.34 -8.71
N SER A 88 -1.54 -9.39 -8.93
CA SER A 88 -2.15 -9.15 -10.24
C SER A 88 -1.14 -8.66 -11.28
N MET A 89 -0.21 -7.78 -10.89
CA MET A 89 0.86 -7.32 -11.77
C MET A 89 1.90 -8.40 -12.05
N GLU A 90 2.25 -9.20 -11.05
CA GLU A 90 3.19 -10.32 -11.20
C GLU A 90 2.62 -11.35 -12.18
N SER A 91 1.35 -11.73 -12.00
CA SER A 91 0.66 -12.63 -12.92
C SER A 91 0.56 -12.09 -14.35
N CYS A 92 0.39 -10.77 -14.51
CA CYS A 92 0.37 -10.13 -15.83
C CYS A 92 1.76 -10.19 -16.48
N GLY A 93 2.82 -9.90 -15.70
CA GLY A 93 4.20 -9.99 -16.17
C GLY A 93 4.59 -11.39 -16.61
N ASP A 94 4.21 -12.41 -15.84
CA ASP A 94 4.46 -13.81 -16.18
C ASP A 94 3.75 -14.24 -17.46
N ALA A 95 2.50 -13.79 -17.66
CA ALA A 95 1.73 -14.06 -18.87
C ALA A 95 2.30 -13.38 -20.12
N LEU A 96 2.89 -12.18 -19.97
CA LEU A 96 3.55 -11.46 -21.07
C LEU A 96 4.94 -12.02 -21.41
N ALA A 97 5.59 -12.71 -20.46
CA ALA A 97 6.90 -13.33 -20.65
C ALA A 97 6.85 -14.77 -21.18
N SER A 98 5.65 -15.37 -21.25
CA SER A 98 5.38 -16.75 -21.72
C SER A 98 5.01 -16.80 -23.20
#